data_AF-A0AAD6B0X9-F1
#
_entry.id   AF-A0AAD6B0X9-F1
#
_cell.length_a   1.000
_cell.length_b   1.000
_cell.length_c   1.000
_cell.angle_alpha   90.00
_cell.angle_beta   90.00
_cell.angle_gamma   90.00
#
_symmetry.space_group_name_H-M   'P 1'
#
loop_
_entity.id
_entity.type
_entity.pdbx_description
1 polymer ?
#
loop_
_entity_poly.entity_id
_entity_poly.type
_entity_poly.pdbx_seq_one_letter_code
_entity_poly.pdbx_strand_id
1 'polypeptide(L)'
;MVLILLVAIPLLVHTTKGGNSGNAGSHYEMLGSCRMVCDPYATSQPGQELTAVSPPPKDYSGKKLKSGLRGPPGIPGPQGPRGPPGEPGKPGPQGPQGPGPGGYSPSLYTPKIAFYAGLRKPHEGSEILKFDDVVTNVGNYYEPSTGKFTCPLPGIYFFTYHVLMRGGDGTSMWADLKKNGL
;
A
#
# COMPACT_ATOMS: atom_id res chain seq x y z
N MET A 1 -61.93 -23.04 33.79
CA MET A 1 -61.27 -22.05 32.90
C MET A 1 -59.78 -22.33 32.70
N VAL A 2 -59.01 -22.64 33.75
CA VAL A 2 -57.56 -22.93 33.63
C VAL A 2 -57.25 -24.18 32.79
N LEU A 3 -58.04 -25.26 32.91
CA LEU A 3 -57.85 -26.49 32.13
C LEU A 3 -58.11 -26.29 30.62
N ILE A 4 -59.03 -25.37 30.27
CA ILE A 4 -59.33 -25.03 28.87
C ILE A 4 -58.16 -24.28 28.24
N LEU A 5 -57.50 -23.39 28.98
CA LEU A 5 -56.30 -22.68 28.50
C LEU A 5 -55.11 -23.63 28.28
N LEU A 6 -54.91 -24.62 29.15
CA LEU A 6 -53.81 -25.59 29.02
C LEU A 6 -53.95 -26.52 27.80
N VAL A 7 -55.16 -26.72 27.29
CA VAL A 7 -55.41 -27.55 26.09
C VAL A 7 -55.58 -26.69 24.83
N ALA A 8 -56.16 -25.49 24.95
CA ALA A 8 -56.35 -24.59 23.82
C ALA A 8 -55.05 -23.94 23.33
N ILE A 9 -54.10 -23.63 24.22
CA ILE A 9 -52.82 -23.00 23.83
C ILE A 9 -51.95 -23.95 22.99
N PRO A 10 -51.74 -25.24 23.36
CA PRO A 10 -51.01 -26.18 22.52
C PRO A 10 -51.69 -26.44 21.17
N LEU A 11 -53.03 -26.49 21.13
CA LEU A 11 -53.78 -26.66 19.89
C LEU A 11 -53.64 -25.44 18.97
N LEU A 12 -53.72 -24.21 19.50
CA LEU A 12 -53.47 -23.00 18.70
C LEU A 12 -52.05 -23.00 18.12
N VAL A 13 -51.05 -23.40 18.91
CA VAL A 13 -49.64 -23.48 18.50
C VAL A 13 -49.40 -24.58 17.44
N HIS A 14 -50.18 -25.66 17.44
CA HIS A 14 -50.07 -26.71 16.42
C HIS A 14 -50.87 -26.39 15.14
N THR A 15 -51.93 -25.58 15.22
CA THR A 15 -52.76 -25.21 14.05
C THR A 15 -52.16 -24.12 13.16
N THR A 16 -51.09 -23.44 13.57
CA THR A 16 -50.37 -22.49 12.71
C THR A 16 -49.43 -23.17 11.70
N LYS A 17 -49.30 -24.49 11.73
CA LYS A 17 -48.51 -25.27 10.77
C LYS A 17 -49.41 -25.82 9.66
N GLY A 18 -50.00 -24.93 8.87
CA GLY A 18 -50.92 -25.30 7.80
C GLY A 18 -51.20 -24.15 6.84
N GLY A 19 -50.16 -23.57 6.25
CA GLY A 19 -50.28 -22.51 5.25
C GLY A 19 -49.23 -22.70 4.15
N ASN A 20 -49.63 -23.43 3.11
CA ASN A 20 -48.87 -23.63 1.89
C ASN A 20 -48.96 -22.34 1.06
N SER A 21 -47.92 -21.51 1.02
CA SER A 21 -47.79 -20.45 0.02
C SER A 21 -46.38 -19.90 -0.06
N GLY A 22 -45.79 -19.97 -1.25
CA GLY A 22 -44.65 -19.16 -1.66
C GLY A 22 -43.30 -19.61 -1.10
N ASN A 23 -42.56 -20.31 -1.95
CA ASN A 23 -41.10 -20.32 -1.91
C ASN A 23 -40.57 -18.88 -2.07
N ALA A 24 -40.64 -18.09 -1.00
CA ALA A 24 -39.84 -16.89 -0.82
C ALA A 24 -38.76 -17.24 0.21
N GLY A 25 -37.92 -18.22 -0.15
CA GLY A 25 -36.59 -18.24 0.42
C GLY A 25 -35.99 -16.89 0.08
N SER A 26 -35.83 -16.02 1.08
CA SER A 26 -35.04 -14.81 0.93
C SER A 26 -33.70 -15.27 0.37
N HIS A 27 -33.47 -15.02 -0.92
CA HIS A 27 -32.22 -15.38 -1.57
C HIS A 27 -31.17 -14.40 -1.03
N TYR A 28 -30.57 -14.75 0.10
CA TYR A 28 -29.45 -14.02 0.65
C TYR A 28 -28.19 -14.51 -0.08
N GLU A 29 -27.75 -13.77 -1.07
CA GLU A 29 -26.51 -14.09 -1.78
C GLU A 29 -25.34 -13.48 -1.00
N MET A 30 -24.80 -14.25 -0.05
CA MET A 30 -23.69 -13.83 0.82
C MET A 30 -22.36 -14.44 0.36
N LEU A 31 -21.94 -14.17 -0.89
CA LEU A 31 -20.75 -14.79 -1.46
C LEU A 31 -19.78 -13.75 -2.00
N GLY A 32 -18.84 -13.36 -1.14
CA GLY A 32 -17.64 -12.66 -1.53
C GLY A 32 -16.44 -13.56 -1.38
N SER A 33 -15.87 -14.05 -2.48
CA SER A 33 -14.54 -14.65 -2.47
C SER A 33 -13.76 -14.07 -3.64
N CYS A 34 -12.60 -13.50 -3.37
CA CYS A 34 -11.75 -12.92 -4.40
C CYS A 34 -10.30 -13.34 -4.20
N ARG A 35 -9.62 -13.55 -5.32
CA ARG A 35 -8.17 -13.65 -5.36
C ARG A 35 -7.65 -12.32 -5.88
N MET A 36 -6.92 -11.59 -5.04
CA MET A 36 -6.30 -10.32 -5.44
C MET A 36 -4.81 -10.52 -5.64
N VAL A 37 -4.33 -10.11 -6.81
CA VAL A 37 -2.89 -10.01 -7.06
C VAL A 37 -2.44 -8.63 -6.61
N CYS A 38 -1.57 -8.56 -5.62
CA CYS A 38 -0.92 -7.33 -5.20
C CYS A 38 0.46 -7.25 -5.84
N ASP A 39 0.73 -6.15 -6.53
CA ASP A 39 2.04 -5.83 -7.09
C ASP A 39 2.43 -4.43 -6.58
N PRO A 40 3.48 -4.29 -5.76
CA PRO A 40 3.93 -2.98 -5.26
C PRO A 40 4.52 -2.11 -6.38
N TYR A 41 4.79 -2.67 -7.57
CA TYR A 41 5.33 -1.93 -8.71
C TYR A 41 4.29 -1.45 -9.72
N ALA A 42 3.00 -1.52 -9.39
CA ALA A 42 1.96 -0.84 -10.17
C ALA A 42 1.96 0.69 -9.94
N THR A 43 3.13 1.33 -9.89
CA THR A 43 3.31 2.73 -10.27
C THR A 43 3.87 2.74 -11.69
N SER A 44 2.98 2.99 -12.65
CA SER A 44 3.22 3.64 -13.93
C SER A 44 4.69 3.77 -14.38
N GLN A 45 5.06 3.13 -15.48
CA GLN A 45 6.19 3.55 -16.33
C GLN A 45 5.87 3.27 -17.81
N PRO A 46 6.53 3.91 -18.81
CA PRO A 46 7.51 5.01 -18.75
C PRO A 46 7.26 6.14 -19.79
N GLY A 47 7.61 7.38 -19.46
CA GLY A 47 7.67 8.49 -20.42
C GLY A 47 8.49 9.66 -19.87
N GLN A 48 9.70 9.81 -20.42
CA GLN A 48 10.49 11.04 -20.65
C GLN A 48 9.81 12.36 -20.19
N GLU A 49 10.43 13.32 -19.53
CA GLU A 49 11.81 13.81 -19.52
C GLU A 49 11.87 14.90 -18.43
N LEU A 50 12.86 14.92 -17.54
CA LEU A 50 13.14 16.06 -16.68
C LEU A 50 14.44 16.70 -17.16
N THR A 51 14.33 17.76 -17.97
CA THR A 51 15.46 18.65 -18.27
C THR A 51 14.98 20.10 -18.22
N ALA A 52 15.14 20.71 -17.06
CA ALA A 52 15.04 22.15 -16.89
C ALA A 52 16.45 22.71 -16.67
N VAL A 53 17.09 23.26 -17.71
CA VAL A 53 18.13 24.30 -17.58
C VAL A 53 18.21 25.12 -18.88
N SER A 54 17.85 26.40 -18.83
CA SER A 54 18.21 27.41 -19.83
C SER A 54 19.62 27.96 -19.55
N PRO A 55 20.43 28.31 -20.57
CA PRO A 55 21.73 28.98 -20.37
C PRO A 55 21.63 30.51 -20.53
N PRO A 56 22.42 31.32 -19.79
CA PRO A 56 22.69 32.71 -20.14
C PRO A 56 23.99 32.90 -20.97
N PRO A 57 24.09 33.97 -21.79
CA PRO A 57 25.07 34.12 -22.87
C PRO A 57 26.36 34.88 -22.49
N LYS A 58 27.36 34.79 -23.39
CA LYS A 58 28.68 35.44 -23.33
C LYS A 58 28.64 36.90 -23.79
N ASP A 59 29.38 37.77 -23.11
CA ASP A 59 29.56 39.18 -23.49
C ASP A 59 30.97 39.44 -24.04
N TYR A 60 31.04 40.17 -25.17
CA TYR A 60 32.26 40.47 -25.92
C TYR A 60 32.83 41.84 -25.53
N SER A 61 34.15 41.88 -25.32
CA SER A 61 34.96 43.03 -24.95
C SER A 61 35.03 44.15 -26.00
N GLY A 62 35.04 45.42 -25.54
CA GLY A 62 35.23 46.63 -26.36
C GLY A 62 36.49 47.46 -26.02
N LYS A 63 37.25 47.78 -27.08
CA LYS A 63 38.04 48.99 -27.47
C LYS A 63 38.89 49.84 -26.48
N LYS A 64 40.17 50.02 -26.92
CA LYS A 64 41.09 51.23 -27.00
C LYS A 64 41.45 51.96 -25.68
N LEU A 65 42.62 52.59 -25.43
CA LEU A 65 43.56 53.43 -26.22
C LEU A 65 44.93 53.61 -25.46
N LYS A 66 45.97 54.09 -26.18
CA LYS A 66 47.36 54.55 -25.84
C LYS A 66 47.43 55.54 -24.66
N SER A 67 48.51 55.80 -23.89
CA SER A 67 49.96 56.07 -24.12
C SER A 67 50.69 56.06 -22.74
N GLY A 68 51.94 55.59 -22.51
CA GLY A 68 53.22 56.28 -22.76
C GLY A 68 54.09 56.44 -21.47
N LEU A 69 55.29 55.82 -21.48
CA LEU A 69 56.55 56.09 -20.71
C LEU A 69 56.68 55.83 -19.18
N ARG A 70 57.26 54.67 -18.84
CA ARG A 70 58.33 54.49 -17.81
C ARG A 70 59.14 53.23 -18.19
N GLY A 71 60.47 53.29 -18.12
CA GLY A 71 61.32 52.14 -18.47
C GLY A 71 60.97 50.92 -17.60
N PRO A 72 60.87 49.70 -18.17
CA PRO A 72 60.41 48.55 -17.41
C PRO A 72 61.43 48.20 -16.30
N PRO A 73 60.96 47.96 -15.06
CA PRO A 73 61.77 47.28 -14.04
C PRO A 73 62.34 45.97 -14.60
N GLY A 74 63.55 45.62 -14.17
CA GLY A 74 64.23 44.38 -14.60
C GLY A 74 63.31 43.16 -14.45
N ILE A 75 63.39 42.25 -15.41
CA ILE A 75 62.54 41.06 -15.49
C ILE A 75 62.65 40.31 -14.16
N PRO A 76 61.55 40.12 -13.40
CA PRO A 76 61.55 39.24 -12.24
C PRO A 76 62.09 37.88 -12.66
N GLY A 77 63.02 37.31 -11.88
CA GLY A 77 63.60 36.01 -12.18
C GLY A 77 62.50 34.98 -12.49
N PRO A 78 62.77 34.00 -13.37
CA PRO A 78 61.77 33.00 -13.72
C PRO A 78 61.21 32.36 -12.44
N GLN A 79 59.90 32.24 -12.36
CA GLN A 79 59.27 31.52 -11.26
C GLN A 79 59.91 30.13 -11.18
N GLY A 80 60.39 29.76 -9.99
CA GLY A 80 60.97 28.45 -9.77
C GLY A 80 60.00 27.35 -10.26
N PRO A 81 60.53 26.22 -10.76
CA PRO A 81 59.69 25.14 -11.25
C PRO A 81 58.66 24.75 -10.19
N ARG A 82 57.41 24.53 -10.60
CA ARG A 82 56.38 23.97 -9.72
C ARG A 82 56.93 22.69 -9.12
N GLY A 83 56.83 22.55 -7.79
CA GLY A 83 57.22 21.32 -7.12
C GLY A 83 56.49 20.10 -7.70
N PRO A 84 57.07 18.89 -7.62
CA PRO A 84 56.45 17.69 -8.14
C PRO A 84 55.06 17.48 -7.50
N PRO A 85 54.08 16.93 -8.24
CA PRO A 85 52.82 16.48 -7.65
C PRO A 85 53.09 15.59 -6.43
N GLY A 86 52.30 15.74 -5.37
CA GLY A 86 52.38 14.86 -4.21
C GLY A 86 52.11 13.41 -4.59
N GLU A 87 52.68 12.47 -3.84
CA GLU A 87 52.45 11.04 -4.08
C GLU A 87 50.95 10.70 -3.94
N PRO A 88 50.42 9.78 -4.76
CA PRO A 88 49.08 9.26 -4.58
C PRO A 88 48.85 8.76 -3.14
N GLY A 89 47.67 9.05 -2.58
CA GLY A 89 47.29 8.53 -1.28
C GLY A 89 47.32 7.00 -1.27
N LYS A 90 47.62 6.40 -0.11
CA LYS A 90 47.57 4.95 0.06
C LYS A 90 46.16 4.43 -0.28
N PRO A 91 46.04 3.23 -0.89
CA PRO A 91 44.75 2.59 -1.07
C PRO A 91 43.96 2.54 0.24
N GLY A 92 42.64 2.75 0.17
CA GLY A 92 41.77 2.60 1.33
C GLY A 92 41.81 1.17 1.89
N PRO A 93 41.41 0.98 3.16
CA PRO A 93 41.31 -0.36 3.73
C PRO A 93 40.36 -1.22 2.88
N GLN A 94 40.65 -2.51 2.79
CA GLN A 94 39.76 -3.47 2.14
C GLN A 94 38.38 -3.41 2.82
N GLY A 95 37.32 -3.35 2.01
CA GLY A 95 35.95 -3.42 2.53
C GLY A 95 35.72 -4.72 3.31
N PRO A 96 34.71 -4.76 4.20
CA PRO A 96 34.38 -5.97 4.94
C PRO A 96 34.20 -7.16 3.99
N GLN A 97 34.70 -8.32 4.40
CA GLN A 97 34.56 -9.55 3.63
C GLN A 97 33.07 -9.82 3.39
N GLY A 98 32.67 -9.91 2.13
CA GLY A 98 31.32 -10.31 1.77
C GLY A 98 31.00 -11.70 2.33
N PRO A 99 29.72 -12.05 2.52
CA PRO A 99 29.33 -13.37 3.01
C PRO A 99 30.02 -14.45 2.17
N GLY A 100 30.75 -15.35 2.83
CA GLY A 100 31.52 -16.40 2.15
C GLY A 100 30.63 -17.38 1.36
N PRO A 101 31.23 -18.24 0.53
CA PRO A 101 30.51 -19.27 -0.20
C PRO A 101 29.93 -20.28 0.80
N GLY A 102 28.64 -20.14 1.12
CA GLY A 102 27.94 -20.91 2.16
C GLY A 102 27.29 -20.06 3.25
N GLY A 103 27.46 -18.74 3.24
CA GLY A 103 26.86 -17.80 4.20
C GLY A 103 25.45 -17.32 3.86
N TYR A 104 24.82 -17.87 2.83
CA TYR A 104 23.41 -17.63 2.51
C TYR A 104 22.65 -18.95 2.73
N SER A 105 22.39 -19.27 4.00
CA SER A 105 21.13 -19.94 4.29
C SER A 105 20.09 -18.82 4.19
N PRO A 106 19.26 -18.73 3.14
CA PRO A 106 18.02 -18.00 3.32
C PRO A 106 17.31 -18.81 4.40
N SER A 107 17.36 -18.34 5.63
CA SER A 107 16.33 -18.69 6.59
C SER A 107 15.02 -18.46 5.83
N LEU A 108 14.34 -19.55 5.48
CA LEU A 108 13.11 -19.60 4.68
C LEU A 108 11.96 -18.94 5.45
N TYR A 109 12.13 -17.70 5.86
CA TYR A 109 11.09 -16.89 6.48
C TYR A 109 10.16 -16.42 5.37
N THR A 110 9.24 -17.29 4.97
CA THR A 110 8.01 -16.84 4.32
C THR A 110 7.18 -16.15 5.40
N PRO A 111 6.97 -14.83 5.33
CA PRO A 111 6.18 -14.15 6.34
C PRO A 111 4.76 -14.72 6.30
N LYS A 112 4.28 -15.17 7.47
CA LYS A 112 2.91 -15.61 7.64
C LYS A 112 2.03 -14.37 7.69
N ILE A 113 1.03 -14.30 6.81
CA ILE A 113 0.13 -13.15 6.69
C ILE A 113 -1.30 -13.69 6.66
N ALA A 114 -2.12 -13.28 7.63
CA ALA A 114 -3.52 -13.68 7.73
C ALA A 114 -4.28 -12.73 8.66
N PHE A 115 -5.54 -12.46 8.35
CA PHE A 115 -6.43 -11.77 9.28
C PHE A 115 -7.85 -12.35 9.23
N TYR A 116 -8.57 -12.19 10.32
CA TYR A 116 -10.00 -12.48 10.44
C TYR A 116 -10.61 -11.46 11.41
N ALA A 117 -11.68 -10.79 10.98
CA ALA A 117 -12.34 -9.78 11.76
C ALA A 117 -13.86 -9.81 11.54
N GLY A 118 -14.61 -9.52 12.59
CA GLY A 118 -16.05 -9.33 12.60
C GLY A 118 -16.44 -7.86 12.71
N LEU A 119 -17.74 -7.58 12.61
CA LEU A 119 -18.32 -6.25 12.75
C LEU A 119 -19.12 -6.20 14.05
N ARG A 120 -18.73 -5.36 15.03
CA ARG A 120 -19.45 -5.28 16.32
C ARG A 120 -20.72 -4.45 16.25
N LYS A 121 -20.71 -3.40 15.44
CA LYS A 121 -21.81 -2.44 15.34
C LYS A 121 -22.44 -2.51 13.95
N PRO A 122 -23.78 -2.41 13.85
CA PRO A 122 -24.43 -2.22 12.56
C PRO A 122 -23.83 -1.03 11.81
N HIS A 123 -23.70 -1.19 10.50
CA HIS A 123 -23.16 -0.18 9.61
C HIS A 123 -24.21 0.20 8.58
N GLU A 124 -24.29 1.49 8.26
CA GLU A 124 -25.26 2.06 7.34
C GLU A 124 -24.57 2.96 6.32
N GLY A 125 -25.11 3.02 5.10
CA GLY A 125 -24.57 3.81 4.01
C GLY A 125 -23.61 3.04 3.09
N SER A 126 -22.91 3.79 2.25
CA SER A 126 -22.04 3.25 1.19
C SER A 126 -20.54 3.40 1.50
N GLU A 127 -20.19 3.63 2.77
CA GLU A 127 -18.80 3.78 3.19
C GLU A 127 -18.13 2.41 3.43
N ILE A 128 -16.84 2.42 3.78
CA ILE A 128 -16.08 1.19 4.00
C ILE A 128 -16.52 0.53 5.30
N LEU A 129 -16.85 -0.76 5.22
CA LEU A 129 -17.10 -1.61 6.39
C LEU A 129 -15.83 -1.78 7.22
N LYS A 130 -15.81 -1.17 8.41
CA LYS A 130 -14.73 -1.24 9.38
C LYS A 130 -14.95 -2.43 10.33
N PHE A 131 -14.50 -3.62 9.93
CA PHE A 131 -14.57 -4.82 10.78
C PHE A 131 -13.66 -4.66 12.00
N ASP A 132 -14.23 -4.16 13.10
CA ASP A 132 -13.51 -3.74 14.29
C ASP A 132 -13.28 -4.88 15.29
N ASP A 133 -13.94 -6.02 15.15
CA ASP A 133 -13.75 -7.19 16.02
C ASP A 133 -12.63 -8.10 15.49
N VAL A 134 -11.38 -7.74 15.72
CA VAL A 134 -10.24 -8.50 15.20
C VAL A 134 -10.00 -9.77 16.03
N VAL A 135 -10.16 -10.92 15.38
CA VAL A 135 -9.89 -12.25 15.98
C VAL A 135 -8.48 -12.72 15.64
N THR A 136 -7.98 -12.41 14.45
CA THR A 136 -6.60 -12.76 14.02
C THR A 136 -6.05 -11.63 13.14
N ASN A 137 -4.78 -11.27 13.31
CA ASN A 137 -4.09 -10.28 12.49
C ASN A 137 -2.58 -10.56 12.43
N VAL A 138 -2.20 -11.71 11.87
CA VAL A 138 -0.79 -12.11 11.72
C VAL A 138 -0.09 -11.14 10.76
N GLY A 139 0.91 -10.44 11.28
CA GLY A 139 1.66 -9.42 10.55
C GLY A 139 1.10 -7.99 10.68
N ASN A 140 -0.08 -7.81 11.30
CA ASN A 140 -0.71 -6.50 11.54
C ASN A 140 -0.93 -5.65 10.27
N TYR A 141 -1.32 -6.30 9.17
CA TYR A 141 -1.55 -5.63 7.89
C TYR A 141 -3.02 -5.29 7.63
N TYR A 142 -3.94 -5.76 8.49
CA TYR A 142 -5.31 -5.28 8.55
C TYR A 142 -5.43 -4.14 9.57
N GLU A 143 -5.99 -3.01 9.15
CA GLU A 143 -6.19 -1.83 9.98
C GLU A 143 -7.69 -1.63 10.31
N PRO A 144 -8.15 -1.96 11.54
CA PRO A 144 -9.56 -1.96 11.90
C PRO A 144 -10.19 -0.58 11.88
N SER A 145 -9.40 0.47 12.14
CA SER A 145 -9.88 1.85 12.10
C SER A 145 -10.29 2.29 10.69
N THR A 146 -9.72 1.67 9.65
CA THR A 146 -9.98 2.00 8.24
C THR A 146 -10.75 0.93 7.49
N GLY A 147 -10.79 -0.31 8.00
CA GLY A 147 -11.38 -1.46 7.31
C GLY A 147 -10.51 -2.03 6.18
N LYS A 148 -9.24 -1.64 6.09
CA LYS A 148 -8.36 -1.95 4.95
C LYS A 148 -7.28 -2.96 5.30
N PHE A 149 -6.99 -3.85 4.37
CA PHE A 149 -5.79 -4.67 4.37
C PHE A 149 -4.77 -4.09 3.38
N THR A 150 -3.54 -3.85 3.85
CA THR A 150 -2.45 -3.35 3.01
C THR A 150 -1.50 -4.50 2.69
N CYS A 151 -1.40 -4.88 1.41
CA CYS A 151 -0.48 -5.91 0.96
C CYS A 151 0.98 -5.56 1.30
N PRO A 152 1.65 -6.31 2.19
CA PRO A 152 3.03 -6.01 2.57
C PRO A 152 4.06 -6.47 1.54
N LEU A 153 3.70 -7.46 0.73
CA LEU A 153 4.55 -8.07 -0.27
C LEU A 153 3.78 -8.32 -1.58
N PRO A 154 4.46 -8.31 -2.73
CA PRO A 154 3.88 -8.80 -3.97
C PRO A 154 3.41 -10.24 -3.83
N GLY A 155 2.23 -10.56 -4.34
CA GLY A 155 1.71 -11.93 -4.29
C GLY A 155 0.22 -12.06 -4.55
N ILE A 156 -0.26 -13.29 -4.48
CA ILE A 156 -1.67 -13.63 -4.61
C ILE A 156 -2.24 -13.80 -3.20
N TYR A 157 -3.28 -13.03 -2.90
CA TYR A 157 -3.98 -13.06 -1.62
C TYR A 157 -5.38 -13.61 -1.83
N PHE A 158 -5.86 -14.36 -0.84
CA PHE A 158 -7.22 -14.89 -0.80
C PHE A 158 -8.03 -14.10 0.22
N PHE A 159 -9.18 -13.59 -0.21
CA PHE A 159 -10.13 -12.90 0.65
C PHE A 159 -11.48 -13.57 0.54
N THR A 160 -12.15 -13.71 1.67
CA THR A 160 -13.56 -14.06 1.71
C THR A 160 -14.28 -13.19 2.72
N TYR A 161 -15.53 -12.83 2.43
CA TYR A 161 -16.37 -12.06 3.34
C TYR A 161 -17.78 -12.63 3.38
N HIS A 162 -18.41 -12.50 4.54
CA HIS A 162 -19.82 -12.77 4.75
C HIS A 162 -20.41 -11.55 5.46
N VAL A 163 -21.39 -10.91 4.84
CA VAL A 163 -22.05 -9.71 5.40
C VAL A 163 -23.52 -10.03 5.60
N LEU A 164 -23.95 -9.99 6.86
CA LEU A 164 -25.37 -10.08 7.19
C LEU A 164 -26.02 -8.73 6.91
N MET A 165 -27.01 -8.74 6.03
CA MET A 165 -27.73 -7.56 5.57
C MET A 165 -29.09 -7.47 6.24
N ARG A 166 -29.42 -6.32 6.85
CA ARG A 166 -30.75 -6.06 7.42
C ARG A 166 -31.63 -5.40 6.36
N GLY A 167 -32.42 -6.20 5.63
CA GLY A 167 -33.40 -5.69 4.68
C GLY A 167 -34.66 -5.16 5.41
N GLY A 168 -35.21 -4.03 4.96
CA GLY A 168 -36.38 -3.44 5.61
C GLY A 168 -37.27 -2.55 4.74
N ASP A 169 -36.77 -2.00 3.64
CA ASP A 169 -37.45 -0.98 2.83
C ASP A 169 -37.62 -1.37 1.34
N GLY A 170 -37.30 -2.61 0.98
CA GLY A 170 -37.33 -3.09 -0.40
C GLY A 170 -36.14 -2.66 -1.24
N THR A 171 -35.10 -2.05 -0.65
CA THR A 171 -33.84 -1.78 -1.34
C THR A 171 -32.93 -3.01 -1.30
N SER A 172 -32.32 -3.33 -2.45
CA SER A 172 -31.28 -4.35 -2.52
C SER A 172 -30.00 -3.79 -1.91
N MET A 173 -29.39 -4.54 -1.00
CA MET A 173 -28.05 -4.23 -0.50
C MET A 173 -27.04 -5.20 -1.09
N TRP A 174 -25.84 -4.72 -1.36
CA TRP A 174 -24.70 -5.53 -1.77
C TRP A 174 -23.44 -5.04 -1.06
N ALA A 175 -22.42 -5.90 -1.01
CA ALA A 175 -21.12 -5.56 -0.47
C ALA A 175 -20.08 -5.92 -1.53
N ASP A 176 -19.09 -5.04 -1.72
CA ASP A 176 -18.04 -5.24 -2.69
C ASP A 176 -16.69 -5.34 -1.99
N LEU A 177 -15.88 -6.32 -2.39
CA LEU A 177 -14.48 -6.39 -1.99
C LEU A 177 -13.64 -5.68 -3.06
N LYS A 178 -13.05 -4.55 -2.68
CA LYS A 178 -12.36 -3.64 -3.62
C LYS A 178 -10.85 -3.69 -3.48
N LYS A 179 -10.14 -3.58 -4.60
CA LYS A 179 -8.68 -3.35 -4.64
C LYS A 179 -8.42 -1.93 -5.11
N ASN A 180 -7.83 -1.10 -4.25
CA ASN A 180 -7.48 0.29 -4.59
C ASN A 180 -8.67 1.13 -5.12
N GLY A 181 -9.89 0.82 -4.65
CA GLY A 181 -11.12 1.51 -5.06
C GLY A 181 -11.82 0.93 -6.29
N LEU A 182 -11.23 -0.07 -6.94
CA LEU A 182 -11.81 -0.84 -8.05
C LEU A 182 -12.50 -2.10 -7.55
#